data_AF-A0A5M3MGI6-F1
#
_entry.id   AF-A0A5M3MGI6-F1
#
_cell.length_a   1.000
_cell.length_b   1.000
_cell.length_c   1.000
_cell.angle_alpha   90.00
_cell.angle_beta   90.00
_cell.angle_gamma   90.00
#
_symmetry.space_group_name_H-M   'P 1'
#
loop_
_entity.id
_entity.type
_entity.pdbx_description
1 polymer ?
#
loop_
_entity_poly.entity_id
_entity_poly.type
_entity_poly.pdbx_seq_one_letter_code
_entity_poly.pdbx_strand_id
1 'polypeptide(L)'
;MSALGSSFDQQANEDAWRRLHGQIAQGAEYDSNERRPFSQCLPGTRVELLKTLEASLIRQDSKIVWLFGGSGSGKSSVAYSTADRLRSRDQLAATFFFSRKEVSRSSTDYVFLTLAYQIGLLHHRAKEAIIKAIRHDPDLLSPHKSRRDQFIKLLAEPLREL
;
A
#
# COMPACT_ATOMS: atom_id res chain seq x y z
N MET A 1 15.66 -34.20 -14.45
CA MET A 1 14.28 -33.96 -13.95
C MET A 1 14.09 -32.64 -13.19
N SER A 2 15.14 -31.86 -12.88
CA SER A 2 15.03 -30.62 -12.07
C SER A 2 14.67 -29.34 -12.85
N ALA A 3 15.09 -29.20 -14.12
CA ALA A 3 14.91 -27.95 -14.88
C ALA A 3 13.45 -27.66 -15.30
N LEU A 4 12.63 -28.71 -15.51
CA LEU A 4 11.21 -28.57 -15.86
C LEU A 4 10.35 -28.17 -14.65
N GLY A 5 10.76 -28.58 -13.44
CA GLY A 5 10.09 -28.19 -12.20
C GLY A 5 10.28 -26.72 -11.86
N SER A 6 11.49 -26.18 -12.11
CA SER A 6 11.79 -24.76 -11.85
C SER A 6 11.09 -23.81 -12.83
N SER A 7 10.96 -24.19 -14.11
CA SER A 7 10.28 -23.34 -15.10
C SER A 7 8.78 -23.25 -14.86
N PHE A 8 8.15 -24.36 -14.45
CA PHE A 8 6.73 -24.37 -14.11
C PHE A 8 6.43 -23.54 -12.85
N ASP A 9 7.28 -23.65 -11.83
CA ASP A 9 7.10 -22.88 -10.58
C ASP A 9 7.28 -21.38 -10.81
N GLN A 10 8.26 -20.98 -11.64
CA GLN A 10 8.48 -19.59 -12.03
C GLN A 10 7.25 -19.01 -12.75
N GLN A 11 6.68 -19.74 -13.71
CA GLN A 11 5.49 -19.30 -14.43
C GLN A 11 4.29 -19.12 -13.49
N ALA A 12 4.06 -20.07 -12.58
CA ALA A 12 2.99 -19.99 -11.60
C ALA A 12 3.17 -18.78 -10.65
N ASN A 13 4.41 -18.47 -10.25
CA ASN A 13 4.72 -17.30 -9.43
C ASN A 13 4.43 -15.98 -10.16
N GLU A 14 4.82 -15.90 -11.43
CA GLU A 14 4.51 -14.74 -12.27
C GLU A 14 3.01 -14.55 -12.47
N ASP A 15 2.27 -15.64 -12.71
CA ASP A 15 0.82 -15.57 -12.90
C ASP A 15 0.11 -15.11 -11.62
N ALA A 16 0.52 -15.61 -10.44
CA ALA A 16 -0.01 -15.15 -9.16
C ALA A 16 0.27 -13.64 -8.94
N TRP A 17 1.47 -13.18 -9.26
CA TRP A 17 1.83 -11.76 -9.15
C TRP A 17 1.05 -10.87 -10.13
N ARG A 18 0.89 -11.31 -11.39
CA ARG A 18 0.08 -10.61 -12.40
C ARG A 18 -1.39 -10.52 -11.98
N ARG A 19 -1.94 -11.59 -11.40
CA ARG A 19 -3.30 -11.60 -10.86
C ARG A 19 -3.47 -10.60 -9.72
N LEU A 20 -2.51 -10.52 -8.80
CA LEU A 20 -2.54 -9.49 -7.74
C LEU A 20 -2.51 -8.09 -8.35
N HIS A 21 -1.60 -7.83 -9.30
CA HIS A 21 -1.52 -6.53 -9.99
C HIS A 21 -2.84 -6.15 -10.67
N GLY A 22 -3.54 -7.11 -11.28
CA GLY A 22 -4.86 -6.91 -11.89
C GLY A 22 -5.99 -6.61 -10.89
N GLN A 23 -5.74 -6.77 -9.59
CA GLN A 23 -6.71 -6.57 -8.51
C GLN A 23 -6.29 -5.44 -7.55
N ILE A 24 -5.38 -4.54 -7.94
CA ILE A 24 -5.08 -3.35 -7.14
C ILE A 24 -5.97 -2.18 -7.54
N ALA A 25 -6.15 -1.22 -6.63
CA ALA A 25 -6.79 0.04 -6.94
C ALA A 25 -5.77 0.99 -7.58
N GLN A 26 -5.74 1.02 -8.91
CA GLN A 26 -4.90 1.93 -9.68
C GLN A 26 -5.08 3.38 -9.21
N GLY A 27 -3.96 4.08 -9.07
CA GLY A 27 -3.93 5.47 -8.63
C GLY A 27 -4.25 5.67 -7.15
N ALA A 28 -4.26 4.63 -6.32
CA ALA A 28 -4.34 4.79 -4.87
C ALA A 28 -3.00 5.24 -4.25
N GLU A 29 -1.90 5.10 -4.96
CA GLU A 29 -0.55 5.47 -4.56
C GLU A 29 -0.40 6.99 -4.46
N TYR A 30 0.33 7.49 -3.47
CA TYR A 30 0.47 8.94 -3.24
C TYR A 30 0.93 9.72 -4.49
N ASP A 31 1.79 9.13 -5.32
CA ASP A 31 2.42 9.69 -6.52
C ASP A 31 1.65 9.46 -7.83
N SER A 32 0.40 8.99 -7.76
CA SER A 32 -0.46 8.85 -8.95
C SER A 32 -0.59 10.15 -9.75
N ASN A 33 -0.52 10.03 -11.08
CA ASN A 33 -0.72 11.15 -12.00
C ASN A 33 -2.12 11.78 -11.89
N GLU A 34 -3.13 11.03 -11.44
CA GLU A 34 -4.48 11.56 -11.21
C GLU A 34 -4.52 12.66 -10.14
N ARG A 35 -3.48 12.73 -9.29
CA ARG A 35 -3.36 13.78 -8.27
C ARG A 35 -2.64 15.02 -8.78
N ARG A 36 -2.24 15.11 -10.05
CA ARG A 36 -1.52 16.28 -10.59
C ARG A 36 -2.46 17.49 -10.82
N PRO A 37 -2.00 18.74 -10.51
CA PRO A 37 -0.80 19.04 -9.74
C PRO A 37 -0.96 18.51 -8.31
N PHE A 38 0.10 17.88 -7.79
CA PHE A 38 0.04 17.21 -6.49
C PHE A 38 -0.49 18.18 -5.44
N SER A 39 -1.46 17.71 -4.65
CA SER A 39 -1.98 18.45 -3.51
C SER A 39 -0.89 18.52 -2.45
N GLN A 40 0.12 19.36 -2.61
CA GLN A 40 1.21 19.51 -1.64
C GLN A 40 0.91 20.65 -0.67
N CYS A 41 1.44 20.58 0.55
CA CYS A 41 1.54 21.77 1.38
C CYS A 41 2.39 22.83 0.67
N LEU A 42 1.93 24.08 0.66
CA LEU A 42 2.69 25.18 0.08
C LEU A 42 4.04 25.33 0.82
N PRO A 43 5.11 25.73 0.13
CA PRO A 43 6.41 25.99 0.75
C PRO A 43 6.29 26.89 1.98
N GLY A 44 6.96 26.51 3.08
CA GLY A 44 6.93 27.25 4.35
C GLY A 44 5.65 27.08 5.18
N THR A 45 4.62 26.38 4.69
CA THR A 45 3.38 26.14 5.44
C THR A 45 3.39 24.78 6.15
N ARG A 46 2.61 24.66 7.24
CA ARG A 46 2.38 23.40 7.98
C ARG A 46 3.65 22.65 8.42
N VAL A 47 4.79 23.36 8.50
CA VAL A 47 6.11 22.78 8.75
C VAL A 47 6.14 22.02 10.09
N GLU A 48 5.65 22.64 11.16
CA GLU A 48 5.63 22.04 12.49
C GLU A 48 4.66 20.85 12.58
N LEU A 49 3.53 20.91 11.87
CA LEU A 49 2.60 19.78 11.78
C LEU A 49 3.27 18.58 11.10
N LEU A 50 3.91 18.78 9.96
CA LEU A 50 4.60 17.70 9.23
C LEU A 50 5.74 17.11 10.07
N LYS A 51 6.54 17.93 10.76
CA LYS A 51 7.56 17.44 11.70
C LYS A 51 6.96 16.61 12.83
N THR A 52 5.83 17.04 13.38
CA THR A 52 5.11 16.34 14.46
C THR A 52 4.60 14.98 13.98
N LEU A 53 4.06 14.92 12.76
CA LEU A 53 3.62 13.68 12.13
C LEU A 53 4.79 12.71 11.94
N GLU A 54 5.88 13.18 11.32
CA GLU A 54 7.09 12.37 11.10
C GLU A 54 7.66 11.82 12.42
N ALA A 55 7.80 12.67 13.44
CA ALA A 55 8.29 12.26 14.75
C ALA A 55 7.36 11.25 15.44
N SER A 56 6.05 11.37 15.22
CA SER A 56 5.06 10.44 15.76
C SER A 56 5.14 9.05 15.14
N LEU A 57 5.47 8.98 13.84
CA LEU A 57 5.57 7.74 13.07
C LEU A 57 6.83 6.91 13.37
N ILE A 58 7.89 7.55 13.88
CA ILE A 58 9.15 6.86 14.26
C ILE A 58 9.03 6.13 15.60
N ARG A 59 8.04 6.48 16.44
CA ARG A 59 7.87 5.88 17.78
C ARG A 59 7.13 4.54 17.65
N GLN A 60 7.67 3.49 18.29
CA GLN A 60 7.27 2.08 18.16
C GLN A 60 5.85 1.71 18.65
N ASP A 61 5.09 2.65 19.21
CA ASP A 61 3.70 2.38 19.60
C ASP A 61 2.82 2.49 18.35
N SER A 62 2.05 1.46 18.02
CA SER A 62 1.10 1.47 16.90
C SER A 62 0.16 2.69 16.98
N LYS A 63 0.29 3.65 16.05
CA LYS A 63 -0.54 4.87 16.05
C LYS A 63 -1.41 4.95 14.81
N ILE A 64 -2.71 5.13 15.05
CA ILE A 64 -3.60 5.76 14.08
C ILE A 64 -3.51 7.26 14.33
N VAL A 65 -3.07 8.02 13.32
CA VAL A 65 -3.09 9.48 13.38
C VAL A 65 -4.40 9.99 12.80
N TRP A 66 -5.16 10.74 13.59
CA TRP A 66 -6.40 11.37 13.15
C TRP A 66 -6.17 12.86 12.82
N LEU A 67 -6.13 13.21 11.54
CA LEU A 67 -6.00 14.59 11.08
C LEU A 67 -7.38 15.21 10.83
N PHE A 68 -7.80 16.15 11.69
CA PHE A 68 -9.09 16.83 11.59
C PHE A 68 -8.93 18.33 11.24
N GLY A 69 -10.00 18.92 10.70
CA GLY A 69 -10.03 20.33 10.29
C GLY A 69 -11.12 20.60 9.26
N GLY A 70 -11.48 21.87 9.09
CA GLY A 70 -12.56 22.31 8.19
C GLY A 70 -12.41 21.84 6.74
N SER A 71 -13.48 21.87 5.96
CA SER A 71 -13.40 21.61 4.52
C SER A 71 -12.41 22.57 3.85
N GLY A 72 -11.66 22.12 2.85
CA GLY A 72 -10.65 22.94 2.16
C GLY A 72 -9.39 23.27 2.96
N SER A 73 -9.25 22.85 4.23
CA SER A 73 -8.07 23.16 5.06
C SER A 73 -6.75 22.47 4.65
N GLY A 74 -6.74 21.72 3.55
CA GLY A 74 -5.52 21.08 3.03
C GLY A 74 -5.12 19.77 3.71
N LYS A 75 -6.07 19.05 4.34
CA LYS A 75 -5.78 17.76 5.02
C LYS A 75 -5.16 16.72 4.08
N SER A 76 -5.75 16.54 2.90
CA SER A 76 -5.17 15.66 1.87
C SER A 76 -3.78 16.13 1.45
N SER A 77 -3.53 17.44 1.51
CA SER A 77 -2.21 17.97 1.20
C SER A 77 -1.16 17.67 2.25
N VAL A 78 -1.55 17.71 3.53
CA VAL A 78 -0.69 17.26 4.63
C VAL A 78 -0.39 15.76 4.50
N ALA A 79 -1.39 14.93 4.19
CA ALA A 79 -1.19 13.49 3.99
C ALA A 79 -0.23 13.20 2.83
N TYR A 80 -0.42 13.86 1.68
CA TYR A 80 0.51 13.74 0.55
C TYR A 80 1.92 14.19 0.93
N SER A 81 2.07 15.40 1.50
CA SER A 81 3.40 15.92 1.85
C SER A 81 4.10 15.07 2.92
N THR A 82 3.35 14.42 3.80
CA THR A 82 3.90 13.44 4.75
C THR A 82 4.43 12.21 4.01
N ALA A 83 3.63 11.62 3.10
CA ALA A 83 4.05 10.47 2.31
C ALA A 83 5.29 10.79 1.45
N ASP A 84 5.30 11.95 0.79
CA ASP A 84 6.42 12.41 -0.05
C ASP A 84 7.73 12.56 0.75
N ARG A 85 7.65 13.10 1.97
CA ARG A 85 8.80 13.20 2.88
C ARG A 85 9.27 11.85 3.43
N LEU A 86 8.37 10.91 3.66
CA LEU A 86 8.75 9.55 4.05
C LEU A 86 9.40 8.82 2.89
N ARG A 87 8.90 8.99 1.65
CA ARG A 87 9.53 8.41 0.46
C ARG A 87 10.95 8.93 0.28
N SER A 88 11.17 10.24 0.41
CA SER A 88 12.51 10.82 0.21
C SER A 88 13.55 10.35 1.24
N ARG A 89 13.11 9.71 2.32
CA ARG A 89 13.96 9.09 3.35
C ARG A 89 13.96 7.56 3.31
N ASP A 90 13.33 6.97 2.30
CA ASP A 90 13.15 5.52 2.17
C ASP A 90 12.41 4.87 3.37
N GLN A 91 11.46 5.61 3.95
CA GLN A 91 10.67 5.20 5.11
C GLN A 91 9.19 4.95 4.76
N LEU A 92 8.82 5.00 3.48
CA LEU A 92 7.46 4.78 3.01
C LEU A 92 7.30 3.39 2.38
N ALA A 93 6.61 2.49 3.09
CA ALA A 93 6.36 1.13 2.59
C ALA A 93 5.24 1.09 1.54
N ALA A 94 4.09 1.71 1.80
CA ALA A 94 2.95 1.72 0.89
C ALA A 94 1.95 2.81 1.25
N THR A 95 1.07 3.16 0.30
CA THR A 95 0.02 4.17 0.49
C THR A 95 -1.30 3.75 -0.14
N PHE A 96 -2.40 4.23 0.44
CA PHE A 96 -3.72 4.12 -0.16
C PHE A 96 -4.52 5.40 0.08
N PHE A 97 -4.82 6.12 -0.99
CA PHE A 97 -5.63 7.33 -0.97
C PHE A 97 -7.03 7.05 -1.51
N PHE A 98 -8.00 7.04 -0.60
CA PHE A 98 -9.42 6.88 -0.93
C PHE A 98 -9.93 8.00 -1.84
N SER A 99 -10.85 7.66 -2.74
CA SER A 99 -11.57 8.59 -3.59
C SER A 99 -13.00 8.12 -3.77
N ARG A 100 -13.98 9.01 -3.53
CA ARG A 100 -15.40 8.73 -3.80
C ARG A 100 -15.74 8.71 -5.28
N LYS A 101 -14.82 9.16 -6.14
CA LYS A 101 -15.02 9.22 -7.59
C LYS A 101 -14.67 7.90 -8.29
N GLU A 102 -13.87 7.06 -7.64
CA GLU A 102 -13.41 5.78 -8.21
C GLU A 102 -13.93 4.62 -7.36
N VAL A 103 -14.61 3.68 -7.99
CA VAL A 103 -15.23 2.52 -7.30
C VAL A 103 -14.18 1.71 -6.53
N SER A 104 -13.01 1.49 -7.12
CA SER A 104 -11.92 0.74 -6.49
C SER A 104 -11.26 1.47 -5.30
N ARG A 105 -11.52 2.77 -5.15
CA ARG A 105 -10.98 3.61 -4.06
C ARG A 105 -12.06 4.19 -3.15
N SER A 106 -13.33 3.83 -3.35
CA SER A 106 -14.45 4.28 -2.53
C SER A 106 -14.80 3.34 -1.39
N SER A 107 -14.25 2.12 -1.40
CA SER A 107 -14.41 1.11 -0.35
C SER A 107 -13.05 0.61 0.13
N THR A 108 -13.05 -0.25 1.15
CA THR A 108 -11.83 -0.90 1.67
C THR A 108 -11.40 -2.10 0.84
N ASP A 109 -12.10 -2.38 -0.28
CA ASP A 109 -12.05 -3.69 -0.91
C ASP A 109 -10.69 -4.05 -1.51
N TYR A 110 -9.97 -3.01 -1.92
CA TYR A 110 -8.70 -3.12 -2.61
C TYR A 110 -7.52 -2.66 -1.75
N VAL A 111 -7.77 -2.22 -0.51
CA VAL A 111 -6.74 -1.63 0.36
C VAL A 111 -5.60 -2.60 0.58
N PHE A 112 -5.88 -3.79 1.11
CA PHE A 112 -4.82 -4.75 1.45
C PHE A 112 -4.13 -5.33 0.22
N LEU A 113 -4.85 -5.52 -0.90
CA LEU A 113 -4.27 -5.98 -2.16
C LEU A 113 -3.26 -4.96 -2.71
N THR A 114 -3.65 -3.68 -2.70
CA THR A 114 -2.84 -2.57 -3.22
C THR A 114 -1.61 -2.34 -2.34
N LEU A 115 -1.76 -2.38 -1.01
CA LEU A 115 -0.63 -2.27 -0.08
C LEU A 115 0.33 -3.46 -0.21
N ALA A 116 -0.19 -4.69 -0.32
CA ALA A 116 0.63 -5.89 -0.46
C ALA A 116 1.46 -5.85 -1.76
N TYR A 117 0.84 -5.43 -2.86
CA TYR A 117 1.55 -5.24 -4.13
C TYR A 117 2.68 -4.22 -4.01
N GLN A 118 2.41 -3.03 -3.43
CA GLN A 118 3.43 -2.01 -3.20
C GLN A 118 4.59 -2.52 -2.33
N ILE A 119 4.30 -3.23 -1.24
CA ILE A 119 5.33 -3.79 -0.35
C ILE A 119 6.16 -4.87 -1.06
N GLY A 120 5.52 -5.75 -1.84
CA GLY A 120 6.24 -6.78 -2.61
C GLY A 120 7.09 -6.20 -3.74
N LEU A 121 6.78 -5.00 -4.26
CA LEU A 121 7.69 -4.28 -5.16
C LEU A 121 8.97 -3.81 -4.44
N LEU A 122 8.89 -3.52 -3.14
CA LEU A 122 10.03 -3.04 -2.34
C LEU A 122 10.87 -4.18 -1.76
N HIS A 123 10.25 -5.30 -1.36
CA HIS A 123 10.93 -6.39 -0.67
C HIS A 123 10.66 -7.76 -1.31
N HIS A 124 11.72 -8.41 -1.81
CA HIS A 124 11.63 -9.72 -2.46
C HIS A 124 11.07 -10.82 -1.54
N ARG A 125 11.48 -10.86 -0.26
CA ARG A 125 10.98 -11.86 0.72
C ARG A 125 9.48 -11.72 0.96
N ALA A 126 8.99 -10.48 1.08
CA ALA A 126 7.55 -10.23 1.19
C ALA A 126 6.82 -10.63 -0.09
N LYS A 127 7.38 -10.33 -1.27
CA LYS A 127 6.80 -10.74 -2.57
C LYS A 127 6.64 -12.25 -2.66
N GLU A 128 7.67 -13.02 -2.29
CA GLU A 128 7.63 -14.49 -2.29
C GLU A 128 6.56 -15.02 -1.32
N ALA A 129 6.48 -14.46 -0.10
CA ALA A 129 5.47 -14.84 0.88
C ALA A 129 4.05 -14.55 0.37
N ILE A 130 3.82 -13.39 -0.25
CA ILE A 130 2.55 -12.99 -0.86
C ILE A 130 2.16 -13.93 -2.00
N ILE A 131 3.10 -14.25 -2.91
CA ILE A 131 2.87 -15.17 -4.02
C ILE A 131 2.48 -16.56 -3.48
N LYS A 132 3.21 -17.06 -2.48
CA LYS A 132 2.90 -18.35 -1.85
C LYS A 132 1.50 -18.35 -1.23
N ALA A 133 1.12 -17.28 -0.54
CA ALA A 133 -0.21 -17.14 0.05
C ALA A 133 -1.32 -17.19 -1.03
N ILE A 134 -1.16 -16.44 -2.13
CA ILE A 134 -2.13 -16.41 -3.24
C ILE A 134 -2.21 -17.75 -3.97
N ARG A 135 -1.09 -18.46 -4.14
CA ARG A 135 -1.08 -19.79 -4.75
C ARG A 135 -1.80 -20.81 -3.89
N HIS A 136 -1.68 -20.70 -2.56
CA HIS A 136 -2.36 -21.57 -1.62
C HIS A 136 -3.86 -21.27 -1.52
N ASP A 137 -4.23 -19.99 -1.48
CA ASP A 137 -5.61 -19.51 -1.38
C ASP A 137 -5.87 -18.39 -2.41
N PRO A 138 -6.27 -18.75 -3.63
CA PRO A 138 -6.54 -17.78 -4.70
C PRO A 138 -7.69 -16.81 -4.38
N ASP A 139 -8.60 -17.18 -3.48
CA ASP A 139 -9.71 -16.33 -3.07
C ASP A 139 -9.23 -15.14 -2.24
N LEU A 140 -7.97 -15.10 -1.77
CA LEU A 140 -7.37 -13.91 -1.18
C LEU A 140 -7.50 -12.67 -2.09
N LEU A 141 -7.58 -12.86 -3.41
CA LEU A 141 -7.77 -11.77 -4.36
C LEU A 141 -9.24 -11.39 -4.60
N SER A 142 -10.20 -12.17 -4.07
CA SER A 142 -11.62 -11.92 -4.23
C SER A 142 -12.09 -10.75 -3.34
N PRO A 143 -12.95 -9.85 -3.85
CA PRO A 143 -13.57 -8.82 -3.02
C PRO A 143 -14.47 -9.41 -1.93
N HIS A 144 -14.92 -10.66 -2.07
CA HIS A 144 -15.77 -11.35 -1.09
C HIS A 144 -14.98 -12.05 0.04
N LYS A 145 -13.64 -12.07 -0.04
CA LYS A 145 -12.81 -12.64 1.02
C LYS A 145 -12.84 -11.76 2.26
N SER A 146 -12.70 -12.39 3.43
CA SER A 146 -12.48 -11.72 4.70
C SER A 146 -11.31 -10.73 4.63
N ARG A 147 -11.60 -9.47 4.98
CA ARG A 147 -10.59 -8.41 5.11
C ARG A 147 -9.51 -8.75 6.15
N ARG A 148 -9.90 -9.50 7.20
CA ARG A 148 -8.96 -10.01 8.20
C ARG A 148 -7.99 -11.00 7.58
N ASP A 149 -8.48 -11.92 6.75
CA ASP A 149 -7.62 -12.93 6.12
C ASP A 149 -6.67 -12.29 5.12
N GLN A 150 -7.17 -11.36 4.29
CA GLN A 150 -6.32 -10.58 3.39
C GLN A 150 -5.24 -9.81 4.15
N PHE A 151 -5.59 -9.10 5.22
CA PHE A 151 -4.61 -8.41 6.04
C PHE A 151 -3.56 -9.36 6.62
N ILE A 152 -3.99 -10.47 7.23
CA ILE A 152 -3.06 -11.41 7.85
C ILE A 152 -2.14 -12.05 6.81
N LYS A 153 -2.72 -12.62 5.74
CA LYS A 153 -1.99 -13.43 4.75
C LYS A 153 -1.18 -12.61 3.76
N LEU A 154 -1.61 -11.40 3.42
CA LEU A 154 -0.95 -10.57 2.40
C LEU A 154 -0.10 -9.43 2.99
N LEU A 155 -0.26 -9.10 4.28
CA LEU A 155 0.52 -8.05 4.93
C LEU A 155 1.20 -8.54 6.20
N ALA A 156 0.46 -8.97 7.21
CA ALA A 156 1.04 -9.23 8.53
C ALA A 156 2.05 -10.39 8.52
N GLU A 157 1.74 -11.50 7.86
CA GLU A 157 2.65 -12.63 7.68
C GLU A 157 3.84 -12.26 6.79
N PRO A 158 3.66 -11.71 5.57
CA PRO A 158 4.79 -11.27 4.73
C PRO A 158 5.73 -10.25 5.39
N LEU A 159 5.22 -9.34 6.22
CA LEU A 159 6.05 -8.34 6.92
C LEU A 159 6.88 -8.96 8.06
N ARG A 160 6.47 -10.10 8.62
CA ARG A 160 7.27 -10.84 9.61
C ARG A 160 8.43 -11.60 8.98
N GLU A 161 8.41 -11.77 7.67
CA GLU A 161 9.49 -12.37 6.89
C GLU A 161 10.56 -11.35 6.46
N LEU A 162 10.43 -10.07 6.84
CA LEU A 162 11.42 -9.04 6.50
C LEU A 162 12.62 -9.06 7.46
#